data_AF-A0A0T7G0P6-F1
#
_entry.id   AF-A0A0T7G0P6-F1
#
_cell.length_a   1.000
_cell.length_b   1.000
_cell.length_c   1.000
_cell.angle_alpha   90.00
_cell.angle_beta   90.00
_cell.angle_gamma   90.00
#
_symmetry.space_group_name_H-M   'P 1'
#
loop_
_entity.id
_entity.type
_entity.pdbx_description
1 polymer ?
#
loop_
_entity_poly.entity_id
_entity_poly.type
_entity_poly.pdbx_seq_one_letter_code
_entity_poly.pdbx_strand_id
1 'polypeptide(L)'
;MKIDGDHRGNNISGTDGNDIINGRGEGDWIQARNGDDWIDGGKGHDLVFAGEGHDIVWGGEGSDTLYGQEGDDLLYSDEPNAPRNIPKGLEGYDVLGGGPGKDTLIAGDGIDLMKGGADADAFVFSFHDPMIGGDRSYAIVDDFDPKQDRFTFDAKGLGGDQPGANFVDHSSGVPGSFVDTFYSGAAAHAKGQHVVVLTDQTFASASAAAKAISGESAGDIIVYHDSWTTVAMVAYVDSANHADSFAELNQLTLADLATMTASNFAFI
;
A
#
# COMPACT_ATOMS: atom_id res chain seq x y z
N MET A 1 10.55 -16.36 21.76
CA MET A 1 10.89 -17.80 21.55
C MET A 1 10.98 -18.08 20.05
N LYS A 2 11.50 -19.23 19.59
CA LYS A 2 11.37 -19.62 18.16
C LYS A 2 10.33 -20.73 18.04
N ILE A 3 9.36 -20.54 17.14
CA ILE A 3 8.26 -21.47 16.89
C ILE A 3 8.22 -21.73 15.38
N ASP A 4 8.18 -23.00 15.01
CA ASP A 4 8.21 -23.43 13.62
C ASP A 4 7.04 -24.39 13.35
N GLY A 5 6.26 -24.08 12.32
CA GLY A 5 5.29 -24.98 11.73
C GLY A 5 5.94 -26.11 10.93
N ASP A 6 5.12 -26.84 10.19
CA ASP A 6 5.52 -27.86 9.24
C ASP A 6 5.08 -27.53 7.80
N HIS A 7 4.87 -28.51 6.94
CA HIS A 7 4.56 -28.28 5.52
C HIS A 7 3.04 -28.29 5.24
N ARG A 8 2.24 -28.32 6.30
CA ARG A 8 0.77 -28.40 6.28
C ARG A 8 0.24 -27.22 7.06
N GLY A 9 -1.04 -26.91 6.89
CA GLY A 9 -1.69 -25.90 7.71
C GLY A 9 -1.61 -26.22 9.21
N ASN A 10 -1.19 -25.24 9.99
CA ASN A 10 -0.94 -25.32 11.42
C ASN A 10 -1.85 -24.37 12.20
N ASN A 11 -2.00 -24.66 13.48
CA ASN A 11 -2.55 -23.72 14.45
C ASN A 11 -1.42 -23.42 15.43
N ILE A 12 -0.85 -22.24 15.30
CA ILE A 12 0.33 -21.80 16.03
C ILE A 12 -0.08 -20.75 17.04
N SER A 13 0.34 -20.94 18.29
CA SER A 13 0.21 -19.95 19.34
C SER A 13 1.57 -19.58 19.88
N GLY A 14 1.86 -18.29 19.89
CA GLY A 14 3.01 -17.71 20.56
C GLY A 14 2.88 -17.70 22.09
N THR A 15 3.80 -17.00 22.70
CA THR A 15 3.92 -16.76 24.13
C THR A 15 3.56 -15.31 24.45
N ASP A 16 3.62 -14.89 25.71
CA ASP A 16 3.38 -13.48 26.06
C ASP A 16 4.67 -12.64 25.95
N GLY A 17 5.63 -13.04 25.12
CA GLY A 17 6.84 -12.28 24.89
C GLY A 17 7.46 -12.58 23.54
N ASN A 18 8.38 -11.73 23.12
CA ASN A 18 8.90 -11.64 21.76
C ASN A 18 9.28 -13.00 21.13
N ASP A 19 8.57 -13.34 20.07
CA ASP A 19 8.62 -14.59 19.33
C ASP A 19 9.13 -14.41 17.90
N ILE A 20 9.65 -15.50 17.36
CA ILE A 20 9.96 -15.67 15.95
C ILE A 20 9.14 -16.87 15.51
N ILE A 21 8.10 -16.62 14.70
CA ILE A 21 7.13 -17.61 14.27
C ILE A 21 7.27 -17.80 12.76
N ASN A 22 7.42 -19.04 12.31
CA ASN A 22 7.39 -19.39 10.88
C ASN A 22 6.28 -20.43 10.66
N GLY A 23 5.22 -20.08 9.94
CA GLY A 23 4.12 -20.98 9.55
C GLY A 23 4.58 -22.03 8.54
N ARG A 24 5.25 -21.54 7.48
CA ARG A 24 5.91 -22.26 6.38
C ARG A 24 4.98 -22.80 5.30
N GLY A 25 3.98 -23.59 5.67
CA GLY A 25 3.55 -24.74 4.88
C GLY A 25 2.41 -24.51 3.90
N GLU A 26 1.22 -24.95 4.28
CA GLU A 26 -0.03 -24.56 3.63
C GLU A 26 -0.72 -23.58 4.60
N GLY A 27 -1.91 -23.08 4.27
CA GLY A 27 -2.61 -22.07 5.08
C GLY A 27 -2.61 -22.33 6.60
N ASP A 28 -1.97 -21.42 7.32
CA ASP A 28 -1.70 -21.43 8.74
C ASP A 28 -2.63 -20.47 9.49
N TRP A 29 -2.98 -20.83 10.73
CA TRP A 29 -3.62 -19.95 11.69
C TRP A 29 -2.60 -19.61 12.78
N ILE A 30 -2.22 -18.34 12.88
CA ILE A 30 -1.16 -17.88 13.77
C ILE A 30 -1.72 -16.83 14.73
N GLN A 31 -1.49 -17.03 16.02
CA GLN A 31 -1.75 -16.04 17.07
C GLN A 31 -0.49 -15.84 17.91
N ALA A 32 0.22 -14.72 17.75
CA ALA A 32 1.51 -14.50 18.41
C ALA A 32 1.37 -14.00 19.85
N ARG A 33 0.36 -13.15 20.11
CA ARG A 33 -0.18 -12.71 21.42
C ARG A 33 0.43 -11.41 21.93
N ASN A 34 1.44 -11.45 22.79
CA ASN A 34 2.00 -10.24 23.38
C ASN A 34 3.51 -10.23 23.15
N GLY A 35 4.09 -9.04 23.08
CA GLY A 35 5.52 -8.84 22.84
C GLY A 35 5.79 -8.49 21.38
N ASP A 36 6.99 -8.01 21.09
CA ASP A 36 7.37 -7.62 19.73
C ASP A 36 7.78 -8.87 18.94
N ASP A 37 6.91 -9.31 18.04
CA ASP A 37 7.00 -10.58 17.34
C ASP A 37 7.49 -10.41 15.90
N TRP A 38 8.19 -11.43 15.41
CA TRP A 38 8.52 -11.58 14.00
C TRP A 38 7.78 -12.79 13.45
N ILE A 39 6.90 -12.57 12.48
CA ILE A 39 5.99 -13.59 11.96
C ILE A 39 6.16 -13.71 10.45
N ASP A 40 6.35 -14.93 9.99
CA ASP A 40 6.37 -15.32 8.58
C ASP A 40 5.30 -16.40 8.38
N GLY A 41 4.22 -16.07 7.66
CA GLY A 41 3.14 -17.01 7.32
C GLY A 41 3.67 -18.11 6.41
N GLY A 42 4.40 -17.72 5.37
CA GLY A 42 5.16 -18.62 4.50
C GLY A 42 4.43 -18.85 3.19
N LYS A 43 3.85 -20.04 3.01
CA LYS A 43 3.10 -20.38 1.80
C LYS A 43 1.68 -20.74 2.21
N GLY A 44 0.72 -20.37 1.38
CA GLY A 44 -0.67 -20.78 1.55
C GLY A 44 -1.59 -19.59 1.76
N HIS A 45 -2.68 -19.83 2.48
CA HIS A 45 -3.64 -18.78 2.80
C HIS A 45 -3.66 -18.65 4.31
N ASP A 46 -2.88 -17.70 4.81
CA ASP A 46 -2.56 -17.57 6.21
C ASP A 46 -3.49 -16.56 6.88
N LEU A 47 -3.86 -16.86 8.13
CA LEU A 47 -4.57 -15.94 9.01
C LEU A 47 -3.69 -15.67 10.22
N VAL A 48 -3.17 -14.46 10.29
CA VAL A 48 -2.20 -14.02 11.30
C VAL A 48 -2.82 -12.94 12.18
N PHE A 49 -2.72 -13.15 13.49
CA PHE A 49 -2.96 -12.16 14.53
C PHE A 49 -1.64 -11.94 15.28
N ALA A 50 -1.02 -10.78 15.12
CA ALA A 50 0.27 -10.48 15.73
C ALA A 50 0.08 -10.20 17.23
N GLY A 51 -0.74 -9.22 17.58
CA GLY A 51 -1.25 -9.05 18.94
C GLY A 51 -0.83 -7.72 19.56
N GLU A 52 -0.50 -7.73 20.84
CA GLU A 52 0.02 -6.53 21.51
C GLU A 52 1.55 -6.47 21.34
N GLY A 53 2.09 -5.43 20.73
CA GLY A 53 3.53 -5.32 20.54
C GLY A 53 3.89 -4.49 19.31
N HIS A 54 5.18 -4.33 19.05
CA HIS A 54 5.64 -3.79 17.77
C HIS A 54 6.02 -4.95 16.84
N ASP A 55 5.08 -5.40 16.02
CA ASP A 55 5.21 -6.63 15.28
C ASP A 55 5.70 -6.42 13.85
N ILE A 56 6.40 -7.42 13.33
CA ILE A 56 6.78 -7.51 11.91
C ILE A 56 6.15 -8.77 11.35
N VAL A 57 5.25 -8.61 10.38
CA VAL A 57 4.49 -9.70 9.78
C VAL A 57 4.70 -9.74 8.28
N TRP A 58 5.06 -10.92 7.78
CA TRP A 58 5.06 -11.26 6.36
C TRP A 58 4.00 -12.32 6.12
N GLY A 59 3.02 -12.04 5.26
CA GLY A 59 2.03 -13.04 4.83
C GLY A 59 2.70 -14.16 4.05
N GLY A 60 3.39 -13.78 2.98
CA GLY A 60 4.18 -14.70 2.17
C GLY A 60 3.49 -15.00 0.85
N GLU A 61 3.69 -16.19 0.28
CA GLU A 61 3.02 -16.57 -0.96
C GLU A 61 1.56 -16.98 -0.69
N GLY A 62 0.60 -16.24 -1.23
CA GLY A 62 -0.75 -16.75 -1.43
C GLY A 62 -1.83 -15.70 -1.24
N SER A 63 -2.76 -15.87 -0.31
CA SER A 63 -3.80 -14.86 -0.07
C SER A 63 -4.07 -14.83 1.41
N ASP A 64 -3.55 -13.81 2.05
CA ASP A 64 -3.32 -13.80 3.47
C ASP A 64 -4.20 -12.75 4.15
N THR A 65 -4.45 -12.96 5.43
CA THR A 65 -5.17 -12.01 6.26
C THR A 65 -4.33 -11.74 7.49
N LEU A 66 -3.80 -10.51 7.56
CA LEU A 66 -2.85 -10.08 8.57
C LEU A 66 -3.50 -9.00 9.44
N TYR A 67 -3.50 -9.22 10.74
CA TYR A 67 -3.90 -8.24 11.74
C TYR A 67 -2.73 -7.94 12.67
N GLY A 68 -2.25 -6.70 12.68
CA GLY A 68 -1.24 -6.22 13.62
C GLY A 68 -1.78 -6.19 15.05
N GLN A 69 -2.97 -5.62 15.21
CA GLN A 69 -3.65 -5.38 16.48
C GLN A 69 -3.10 -4.15 17.24
N GLU A 70 -2.59 -4.28 18.46
CA GLU A 70 -2.18 -3.11 19.26
C GLU A 70 -0.68 -2.87 19.15
N GLY A 71 -0.27 -1.68 18.72
CA GLY A 71 1.12 -1.24 18.67
C GLY A 71 1.50 -0.72 17.30
N ASP A 72 2.74 -0.25 17.13
CA ASP A 72 3.19 0.26 15.83
C ASP A 72 3.76 -0.92 15.02
N ASP A 73 2.99 -1.43 14.07
CA ASP A 73 3.26 -2.67 13.34
C ASP A 73 3.78 -2.44 11.92
N LEU A 74 4.46 -3.45 11.39
CA LEU A 74 4.93 -3.50 10.01
C LEU A 74 4.40 -4.76 9.32
N LEU A 75 3.42 -4.58 8.45
CA LEU A 75 2.72 -5.66 7.75
C LEU A 75 3.09 -5.66 6.27
N TYR A 76 3.65 -6.75 5.78
CA TYR A 76 3.84 -7.02 4.36
C TYR A 76 2.89 -8.13 3.93
N SER A 77 2.15 -7.88 2.85
CA SER A 77 1.29 -8.90 2.27
C SER A 77 2.13 -10.09 1.75
N ASP A 78 3.19 -9.78 1.01
CA ASP A 78 4.17 -10.74 0.49
C ASP A 78 5.52 -10.73 1.23
N GLU A 79 6.40 -11.69 0.93
CA GLU A 79 7.80 -11.61 1.36
C GLU A 79 8.51 -10.39 0.72
N PRO A 80 9.29 -9.57 1.47
CA PRO A 80 9.91 -8.34 0.97
C PRO A 80 10.88 -8.51 -0.21
N ASN A 81 11.38 -9.74 -0.43
CA ASN A 81 12.34 -10.08 -1.48
C ASN A 81 11.80 -11.13 -2.47
N ALA A 82 10.49 -11.40 -2.47
CA ALA A 82 9.90 -12.32 -3.43
C ALA A 82 10.18 -11.85 -4.87
N PRO A 83 10.49 -12.74 -5.82
CA PRO A 83 10.59 -12.37 -7.22
C PRO A 83 9.21 -11.93 -7.72
N ARG A 84 9.04 -10.64 -7.94
CA ARG A 84 7.78 -9.94 -8.30
C ARG A 84 7.36 -10.12 -9.77
N ASN A 85 7.59 -11.31 -10.32
CA ASN A 85 7.09 -11.74 -11.63
C ASN A 85 6.02 -12.81 -11.41
N ILE A 86 4.96 -12.46 -10.69
CA ILE A 86 3.81 -13.36 -10.49
C ILE A 86 2.93 -13.28 -11.73
N PRO A 87 2.64 -14.41 -12.41
CA PRO A 87 1.72 -14.39 -13.54
C PRO A 87 0.33 -13.89 -13.13
N LYS A 88 -0.22 -12.93 -13.87
CA LYS A 88 -1.60 -12.41 -13.73
C LYS A 88 -2.61 -13.51 -13.37
N GLY A 89 -3.34 -13.30 -12.27
CA GLY A 89 -4.37 -14.23 -11.76
C GLY A 89 -3.84 -15.31 -10.82
N LEU A 90 -2.55 -15.26 -10.48
CA LEU A 90 -1.95 -15.97 -9.35
C LEU A 90 -1.54 -15.02 -8.21
N GLU A 91 -1.74 -13.71 -8.40
CA GLU A 91 -1.58 -12.70 -7.35
C GLU A 91 -2.66 -12.93 -6.28
N GLY A 92 -2.23 -12.79 -5.02
CA GLY A 92 -3.08 -12.91 -3.87
C GLY A 92 -4.17 -11.86 -3.80
N TYR A 93 -5.23 -12.18 -3.06
CA TYR A 93 -6.06 -11.14 -2.46
C TYR A 93 -5.69 -11.07 -0.98
N ASP A 94 -4.89 -10.07 -0.60
CA ASP A 94 -4.47 -9.93 0.78
C ASP A 94 -5.35 -8.94 1.55
N VAL A 95 -5.47 -9.16 2.85
CA VAL A 95 -6.16 -8.27 3.78
C VAL A 95 -5.19 -7.88 4.88
N LEU A 96 -4.87 -6.60 4.98
CA LEU A 96 -4.00 -6.05 6.00
C LEU A 96 -4.82 -5.11 6.89
N GLY A 97 -4.82 -5.38 8.20
CA GLY A 97 -5.39 -4.51 9.22
C GLY A 97 -4.34 -4.15 10.26
N GLY A 98 -3.98 -2.88 10.36
CA GLY A 98 -3.06 -2.38 11.39
C GLY A 98 -3.71 -2.52 12.77
N GLY A 99 -4.69 -1.66 13.07
CA GLY A 99 -5.38 -1.65 14.36
C GLY A 99 -5.08 -0.36 15.10
N PRO A 100 -5.06 -0.35 16.44
CA PRO A 100 -4.55 0.81 17.18
C PRO A 100 -3.02 0.88 17.16
N GLY A 101 -2.47 1.96 16.61
CA GLY A 101 -1.04 2.22 16.60
C GLY A 101 -0.62 2.91 15.30
N LYS A 102 0.67 3.18 15.11
CA LYS A 102 1.15 3.79 13.86
C LYS A 102 1.68 2.72 12.94
N ASP A 103 0.81 2.20 12.11
CA ASP A 103 1.11 1.01 11.34
C ASP A 103 1.69 1.35 9.96
N THR A 104 2.49 0.42 9.43
CA THR A 104 2.98 0.47 8.05
C THR A 104 2.50 -0.77 7.32
N LEU A 105 1.60 -0.57 6.36
CA LEU A 105 0.99 -1.62 5.56
C LEU A 105 1.58 -1.56 4.15
N ILE A 106 2.28 -2.62 3.76
CA ILE A 106 2.94 -2.75 2.47
C ILE A 106 2.21 -3.82 1.67
N ALA A 107 1.42 -3.37 0.69
CA ALA A 107 0.77 -4.26 -0.27
C ALA A 107 1.75 -4.63 -1.39
N GLY A 108 1.74 -5.91 -1.75
CA GLY A 108 2.42 -6.48 -2.90
C GLY A 108 1.69 -6.17 -4.22
N ASP A 109 1.86 -7.07 -5.19
CA ASP A 109 1.10 -7.01 -6.44
C ASP A 109 -0.22 -7.77 -6.25
N GLY A 110 -1.33 -7.25 -6.77
CA GLY A 110 -2.63 -7.91 -6.63
C GLY A 110 -3.78 -6.96 -6.32
N ILE A 111 -4.88 -7.52 -5.82
CA ILE A 111 -6.00 -6.75 -5.29
C ILE A 111 -5.95 -6.89 -3.78
N ASP A 112 -5.37 -5.91 -3.10
CA ASP A 112 -5.21 -5.97 -1.65
C ASP A 112 -6.19 -5.03 -0.95
N LEU A 113 -6.62 -5.39 0.25
CA LEU A 113 -7.42 -4.55 1.12
C LEU A 113 -6.60 -4.13 2.32
N MET A 114 -6.40 -2.83 2.50
CA MET A 114 -5.69 -2.26 3.62
C MET A 114 -6.61 -1.42 4.50
N LYS A 115 -6.46 -1.60 5.82
CA LYS A 115 -7.11 -0.84 6.88
C LYS A 115 -6.05 -0.40 7.88
N GLY A 116 -5.81 0.89 7.97
CA GLY A 116 -4.85 1.43 8.93
C GLY A 116 -5.35 1.21 10.35
N GLY A 117 -6.58 1.66 10.62
CA GLY A 117 -7.20 1.59 11.92
C GLY A 117 -7.19 2.95 12.62
N ALA A 118 -6.64 3.01 13.83
CA ALA A 118 -6.56 4.23 14.61
C ALA A 118 -5.14 4.78 14.58
N ASP A 119 -4.98 6.07 14.92
CA ASP A 119 -3.69 6.76 14.85
C ASP A 119 -3.16 6.90 13.41
N ALA A 120 -1.87 7.18 13.24
CA ALA A 120 -1.34 7.71 11.97
C ALA A 120 -0.62 6.61 11.17
N ASP A 121 -1.28 6.13 10.12
CA ASP A 121 -0.85 4.96 9.37
C ASP A 121 -0.18 5.29 8.04
N ALA A 122 0.65 4.36 7.57
CA ALA A 122 1.36 4.44 6.31
C ALA A 122 0.92 3.31 5.37
N PHE A 123 0.24 3.68 4.29
CA PHE A 123 -0.10 2.76 3.21
C PHE A 123 0.98 2.84 2.14
N VAL A 124 1.78 1.78 2.00
CA VAL A 124 2.94 1.74 1.13
C VAL A 124 2.61 0.93 -0.12
N PHE A 125 2.86 1.55 -1.26
CA PHE A 125 2.70 0.95 -2.57
C PHE A 125 4.07 0.71 -3.19
N SER A 126 4.36 -0.54 -3.53
CA SER A 126 5.67 -0.96 -4.05
C SER A 126 5.62 -1.62 -5.44
N PHE A 127 4.54 -1.38 -6.18
CA PHE A 127 4.19 -2.08 -7.43
C PHE A 127 5.29 -2.16 -8.50
N HIS A 128 5.28 -3.28 -9.24
CA HIS A 128 6.20 -3.57 -10.35
C HIS A 128 5.67 -3.27 -11.77
N ASP A 129 4.42 -2.84 -11.92
CA ASP A 129 3.92 -2.14 -13.11
C ASP A 129 2.47 -1.71 -12.86
N PRO A 130 2.06 -0.44 -12.98
CA PRO A 130 0.65 -0.11 -13.19
C PRO A 130 0.31 -0.53 -14.63
N MET A 131 0.19 -1.84 -14.89
CA MET A 131 0.20 -2.33 -16.27
C MET A 131 -1.08 -1.97 -17.04
N ILE A 132 -0.86 -1.38 -18.21
CA ILE A 132 -1.81 -1.05 -19.27
C ILE A 132 -2.70 -2.26 -19.62
N GLY A 133 -3.97 -2.24 -19.20
CA GLY A 133 -5.01 -3.10 -19.81
C GLY A 133 -6.06 -3.73 -18.89
N GLY A 134 -7.28 -3.17 -18.98
CA GLY A 134 -8.55 -3.92 -19.06
C GLY A 134 -9.20 -4.40 -17.76
N ASP A 135 -8.44 -4.99 -16.84
CA ASP A 135 -9.00 -5.54 -15.60
C ASP A 135 -8.52 -4.71 -14.41
N ARG A 136 -9.47 -4.18 -13.65
CA ARG A 136 -9.24 -3.29 -12.50
C ARG A 136 -8.69 -4.12 -11.32
N SER A 137 -7.37 -4.28 -11.26
CA SER A 137 -6.71 -4.80 -10.06
C SER A 137 -6.13 -3.62 -9.29
N TYR A 138 -6.94 -3.00 -8.44
CA TYR A 138 -6.51 -1.90 -7.58
C TYR A 138 -6.37 -2.41 -6.16
N ALA A 139 -5.35 -1.95 -5.45
CA ALA A 139 -5.38 -2.00 -4.00
C ALA A 139 -6.54 -1.12 -3.48
N ILE A 140 -7.09 -1.47 -2.34
CA ILE A 140 -8.22 -0.80 -1.71
C ILE A 140 -7.73 -0.33 -0.34
N VAL A 141 -7.77 0.98 -0.12
CA VAL A 141 -7.56 1.58 1.20
C VAL A 141 -8.93 1.95 1.75
N ASP A 142 -9.35 1.29 2.83
CA ASP A 142 -10.75 1.33 3.26
C ASP A 142 -11.10 2.47 4.22
N ASP A 143 -10.13 2.95 5.01
CA ASP A 143 -10.35 3.82 6.16
C ASP A 143 -9.38 5.00 6.30
N PHE A 144 -8.71 5.39 5.21
CA PHE A 144 -7.76 6.51 5.19
C PHE A 144 -8.33 7.79 5.86
N ASP A 145 -7.67 8.32 6.88
CA ASP A 145 -7.95 9.62 7.50
C ASP A 145 -6.96 10.69 6.99
N PRO A 146 -7.41 11.65 6.15
CA PRO A 146 -6.58 12.75 5.64
C PRO A 146 -5.90 13.61 6.72
N LYS A 147 -6.34 13.56 7.98
CA LYS A 147 -5.73 14.33 9.07
C LYS A 147 -4.44 13.72 9.59
N GLN A 148 -4.20 12.44 9.38
CA GLN A 148 -3.13 11.71 10.04
C GLN A 148 -2.43 10.68 9.15
N ASP A 149 -3.14 10.03 8.23
CA ASP A 149 -2.59 8.94 7.43
C ASP A 149 -1.79 9.46 6.25
N ARG A 150 -0.94 8.58 5.71
CA ARG A 150 -0.13 8.87 4.53
C ARG A 150 -0.06 7.71 3.56
N PHE A 151 -0.01 8.06 2.28
CA PHE A 151 0.44 7.18 1.22
C PHE A 151 1.96 7.30 1.08
N THR A 152 2.62 6.17 0.87
CA THR A 152 4.05 6.09 0.63
C THR A 152 4.29 5.33 -0.66
N PHE A 153 5.08 5.90 -1.58
CA PHE A 153 5.36 5.30 -2.88
C PHE A 153 6.82 4.90 -2.95
N ASP A 154 7.09 3.61 -3.14
CA ASP A 154 8.45 3.10 -3.27
C ASP A 154 8.98 3.35 -4.68
N ALA A 155 9.86 4.36 -4.81
CA ALA A 155 10.41 4.84 -6.06
C ALA A 155 11.89 4.52 -6.24
N LYS A 156 12.55 4.04 -5.17
CA LYS A 156 13.98 3.73 -5.15
C LYS A 156 14.27 2.23 -4.98
N GLY A 157 13.25 1.45 -4.68
CA GLY A 157 13.32 0.01 -4.57
C GLY A 157 13.74 -0.45 -3.20
N LEU A 158 12.78 -0.62 -2.30
CA LEU A 158 12.97 -1.49 -1.14
C LEU A 158 13.23 -2.92 -1.65
N GLY A 159 14.48 -3.40 -1.51
CA GLY A 159 14.87 -4.78 -1.86
C GLY A 159 15.62 -4.94 -3.18
N GLY A 160 15.77 -3.87 -3.97
CA GLY A 160 16.52 -3.88 -5.24
C GLY A 160 15.64 -4.22 -6.43
N ASP A 161 15.29 -3.19 -7.20
CA ASP A 161 14.34 -3.32 -8.30
C ASP A 161 14.86 -4.22 -9.42
N GLN A 162 14.09 -5.26 -9.70
CA GLN A 162 14.15 -5.92 -11.00
C GLN A 162 13.59 -4.96 -12.07
N PRO A 163 13.87 -5.18 -13.37
CA PRO A 163 13.36 -4.30 -14.43
C PRO A 163 11.82 -4.20 -14.39
N GLY A 164 11.26 -3.01 -14.11
CA GLY A 164 9.80 -2.76 -14.08
C GLY A 164 9.28 -1.89 -12.95
N ALA A 165 10.00 -1.76 -11.82
CA ALA A 165 9.56 -0.91 -10.70
C ALA A 165 9.44 0.57 -11.13
N ASN A 166 8.25 1.16 -10.97
CA ASN A 166 7.84 2.28 -11.82
C ASN A 166 7.31 3.54 -11.12
N PHE A 167 7.54 3.77 -9.82
CA PHE A 167 7.45 5.14 -9.31
C PHE A 167 8.74 5.88 -9.67
N VAL A 168 8.70 6.78 -10.65
CA VAL A 168 9.86 7.61 -10.96
C VAL A 168 9.90 8.80 -10.00
N ASP A 169 10.76 8.72 -8.97
CA ASP A 169 11.03 9.86 -8.11
C ASP A 169 12.10 10.79 -8.73
N HIS A 170 11.68 11.98 -9.15
CA HIS A 170 12.58 13.03 -9.66
C HIS A 170 13.19 13.89 -8.53
N SER A 171 13.03 13.51 -7.27
CA SER A 171 13.53 14.27 -6.12
C SER A 171 15.05 14.25 -5.99
N SER A 172 15.53 15.25 -5.25
CA SER A 172 16.88 15.27 -4.69
C SER A 172 16.89 15.01 -3.18
N GLY A 173 15.74 14.57 -2.63
CA GLY A 173 15.53 14.36 -1.20
C GLY A 173 16.14 13.07 -0.69
N VAL A 174 16.09 12.86 0.63
CA VAL A 174 16.38 11.55 1.23
C VAL A 174 15.12 10.69 1.16
N PRO A 175 15.23 9.35 0.96
CA PRO A 175 14.11 8.42 1.08
C PRO A 175 13.25 8.70 2.31
N GLY A 176 11.92 8.74 2.14
CA GLY A 176 10.95 9.02 3.20
C GLY A 176 10.69 10.51 3.46
N SER A 177 11.20 11.39 2.61
CA SER A 177 10.84 12.81 2.66
C SER A 177 9.39 13.02 2.18
N PHE A 178 8.70 13.99 2.78
CA PHE A 178 7.41 14.44 2.28
C PHE A 178 7.56 15.06 0.89
N VAL A 179 6.47 15.02 0.12
CA VAL A 179 6.46 15.58 -1.23
C VAL A 179 6.69 17.09 -1.22
N ASP A 180 7.68 17.54 -1.98
CA ASP A 180 8.07 18.95 -2.05
C ASP A 180 7.04 19.83 -2.80
N THR A 181 6.13 19.22 -3.58
CA THR A 181 5.13 19.92 -4.39
C THR A 181 3.75 19.24 -4.32
N PHE A 182 2.78 19.94 -3.73
CA PHE A 182 1.38 19.49 -3.55
C PHE A 182 0.41 20.52 -4.14
N TYR A 183 -0.53 20.08 -4.98
CA TYR A 183 -1.56 20.94 -5.56
C TYR A 183 -2.97 20.37 -5.36
N SER A 184 -3.88 21.21 -4.86
CA SER A 184 -5.32 20.99 -5.00
C SER A 184 -5.84 21.79 -6.20
N GLY A 185 -5.96 21.18 -7.38
CA GLY A 185 -6.43 21.82 -8.63
C GLY A 185 -5.52 21.62 -9.85
N ALA A 186 -5.67 22.47 -10.88
CA ALA A 186 -4.89 22.35 -12.12
C ALA A 186 -3.38 22.60 -11.89
N ALA A 187 -2.52 21.61 -12.15
CA ALA A 187 -1.08 21.68 -11.88
C ALA A 187 -0.27 22.50 -12.90
N ALA A 188 -0.83 23.62 -13.39
CA ALA A 188 -0.12 24.52 -14.28
C ALA A 188 1.18 25.00 -13.62
N HIS A 189 2.33 24.55 -14.16
CA HIS A 189 3.71 24.90 -13.76
C HIS A 189 4.36 24.10 -12.62
N ALA A 190 3.89 22.89 -12.34
CA ALA A 190 4.49 22.00 -11.34
C ALA A 190 5.99 21.70 -11.64
N LYS A 191 6.85 21.68 -10.61
CA LYS A 191 8.26 21.24 -10.64
C LYS A 191 8.60 20.52 -9.32
N GLY A 192 9.19 19.32 -9.31
CA GLY A 192 9.62 18.62 -8.08
C GLY A 192 9.17 17.16 -7.99
N GLN A 193 9.00 16.60 -6.78
CA GLN A 193 8.16 15.43 -6.52
C GLN A 193 6.70 15.86 -6.65
N HIS A 194 5.93 15.27 -7.55
CA HIS A 194 4.58 15.78 -7.82
C HIS A 194 3.52 14.84 -7.28
N VAL A 195 2.72 15.37 -6.38
CA VAL A 195 1.40 14.83 -6.08
C VAL A 195 0.37 15.91 -6.39
N VAL A 196 -0.61 15.57 -7.21
CA VAL A 196 -1.71 16.43 -7.63
C VAL A 196 -3.02 15.82 -7.13
N VAL A 197 -3.74 16.53 -6.28
CA VAL A 197 -5.08 16.15 -5.83
C VAL A 197 -6.10 17.01 -6.58
N LEU A 198 -7.04 16.36 -7.27
CA LEU A 198 -8.10 17.01 -8.03
C LEU A 198 -9.41 16.93 -7.22
N THR A 199 -9.83 18.06 -6.66
CA THR A 199 -10.85 18.11 -5.60
C THR A 199 -12.20 18.67 -6.04
N ASP A 200 -12.27 19.36 -7.17
CA ASP A 200 -13.49 20.03 -7.64
C ASP A 200 -14.10 19.41 -8.91
N GLN A 201 -13.49 18.34 -9.42
CA GLN A 201 -13.90 17.68 -10.66
C GLN A 201 -13.81 16.17 -10.53
N THR A 202 -14.76 15.49 -11.16
CA THR A 202 -14.73 14.04 -11.37
C THR A 202 -14.23 13.74 -12.78
N PHE A 203 -13.52 12.64 -12.96
CA PHE A 203 -13.00 12.23 -14.26
C PHE A 203 -13.43 10.80 -14.60
N ALA A 204 -13.63 10.54 -15.89
CA ALA A 204 -14.03 9.22 -16.36
C ALA A 204 -12.90 8.17 -16.32
N SER A 205 -11.65 8.62 -16.10
CA SER A 205 -10.47 7.77 -15.96
C SER A 205 -9.27 8.60 -15.46
N ALA A 206 -8.23 7.92 -14.98
CA ALA A 206 -6.94 8.52 -14.63
C ALA A 206 -6.35 9.32 -15.80
N SER A 207 -6.35 8.77 -17.02
CA SER A 207 -5.89 9.50 -18.21
C SER A 207 -6.72 10.74 -18.56
N ALA A 208 -8.01 10.79 -18.20
CA ALA A 208 -8.83 11.99 -18.35
C ALA A 208 -8.47 13.05 -17.29
N ALA A 209 -8.15 12.63 -16.07
CA ALA A 209 -7.62 13.48 -15.02
C ALA A 209 -6.24 14.06 -15.39
N ALA A 210 -5.33 13.22 -15.91
CA ALA A 210 -4.01 13.64 -16.39
C ALA A 210 -4.10 14.73 -17.47
N LYS A 211 -5.00 14.58 -18.44
CA LYS A 211 -5.25 15.59 -19.50
C LYS A 211 -5.73 16.95 -19.00
N ALA A 212 -6.36 16.98 -17.83
CA ALA A 212 -6.86 18.22 -17.23
C ALA A 212 -5.74 18.99 -16.50
N ILE A 213 -4.63 18.32 -16.24
CA ILE A 213 -3.43 18.92 -15.66
C ILE A 213 -2.56 19.42 -16.82
N SER A 214 -2.03 20.64 -16.71
CA SER A 214 -1.15 21.19 -17.74
C SER A 214 0.31 21.03 -17.32
N GLY A 215 1.07 20.20 -18.05
CA GLY A 215 2.49 20.02 -17.80
C GLY A 215 2.80 18.87 -16.84
N GLU A 216 1.87 17.92 -16.74
CA GLU A 216 2.07 16.63 -16.11
C GLU A 216 3.25 15.87 -16.74
N SER A 217 3.96 15.10 -15.93
CA SER A 217 5.11 14.31 -16.33
C SER A 217 5.04 12.89 -15.78
N ALA A 218 5.75 11.98 -16.45
CA ALA A 218 5.92 10.62 -15.94
C ALA A 218 6.56 10.70 -14.53
N GLY A 219 5.93 10.09 -13.54
CA GLY A 219 6.31 10.23 -12.13
C GLY A 219 5.23 10.86 -11.25
N ASP A 220 4.32 11.63 -11.83
CA ASP A 220 3.31 12.37 -11.06
C ASP A 220 2.24 11.42 -10.50
N ILE A 221 1.84 11.66 -9.25
CA ILE A 221 0.69 10.99 -8.62
C ILE A 221 -0.54 11.88 -8.73
N ILE A 222 -1.66 11.31 -9.16
CA ILE A 222 -2.95 11.99 -9.27
C ILE A 222 -3.94 11.32 -8.32
N VAL A 223 -4.57 12.10 -7.45
CA VAL A 223 -5.74 11.65 -6.68
C VAL A 223 -6.99 12.32 -7.24
N TYR A 224 -7.99 11.56 -7.66
CA TYR A 224 -9.20 12.08 -8.30
C TYR A 224 -10.44 11.25 -7.96
N HIS A 225 -11.64 11.81 -8.17
CA HIS A 225 -12.89 11.04 -8.09
C HIS A 225 -13.30 10.48 -9.46
N ASP A 226 -13.59 9.18 -9.52
CA ASP A 226 -14.15 8.57 -10.72
C ASP A 226 -15.59 9.02 -10.95
N SER A 227 -15.90 9.48 -12.17
CA SER A 227 -17.22 10.05 -12.49
C SER A 227 -18.34 9.02 -12.53
N TRP A 228 -18.01 7.72 -12.60
CA TRP A 228 -18.99 6.63 -12.68
C TRP A 228 -19.25 6.02 -11.31
N THR A 229 -18.19 5.78 -10.53
CA THR A 229 -18.30 5.14 -9.21
C THR A 229 -18.37 6.13 -8.06
N THR A 230 -17.98 7.39 -8.28
CA THR A 230 -17.82 8.44 -7.25
C THR A 230 -16.78 8.12 -6.18
N VAL A 231 -15.98 7.09 -6.40
CA VAL A 231 -14.91 6.69 -5.47
C VAL A 231 -13.63 7.45 -5.81
N ALA A 232 -12.84 7.76 -4.77
CA ALA A 232 -11.51 8.32 -4.94
C ALA A 232 -10.53 7.26 -5.44
N MET A 233 -9.69 7.68 -6.37
CA MET A 233 -8.70 6.85 -7.04
C MET A 233 -7.35 7.53 -6.91
N VAL A 234 -6.31 6.74 -6.67
CA VAL A 234 -4.91 7.16 -6.79
C VAL A 234 -4.37 6.57 -8.08
N ALA A 235 -3.73 7.42 -8.88
CA ALA A 235 -3.21 7.08 -10.19
C ALA A 235 -1.78 7.59 -10.38
N TYR A 236 -1.05 6.90 -11.23
CA TYR A 236 0.31 7.23 -11.63
C TYR A 236 0.32 7.69 -13.09
N VAL A 237 1.00 8.80 -13.38
CA VAL A 237 1.23 9.27 -14.75
C VAL A 237 2.44 8.52 -15.32
N ASP A 238 2.23 7.74 -16.39
CA ASP A 238 3.31 7.01 -17.07
C ASP A 238 3.93 7.79 -18.23
N SER A 239 3.17 8.72 -18.82
CA SER A 239 3.52 9.47 -20.00
C SER A 239 2.53 10.62 -20.21
N ALA A 240 2.87 11.55 -21.10
CA ALA A 240 2.05 12.75 -21.33
C ALA A 240 0.59 12.36 -21.63
N ASN A 241 -0.35 12.89 -20.86
CA ASN A 241 -1.80 12.65 -20.95
C ASN A 241 -2.24 11.19 -20.74
N HIS A 242 -1.40 10.35 -20.17
CA HIS A 242 -1.68 8.95 -19.87
C HIS A 242 -1.33 8.63 -18.42
N ALA A 243 -2.28 8.01 -17.74
CA ALA A 243 -2.17 7.64 -16.35
C ALA A 243 -3.09 6.45 -16.07
N ASP A 244 -2.66 5.64 -15.10
CA ASP A 244 -3.32 4.42 -14.67
C ASP A 244 -3.56 4.47 -13.16
N SER A 245 -4.80 4.16 -12.76
CA SER A 245 -5.15 4.02 -11.35
C SER A 245 -4.54 2.74 -10.79
N PHE A 246 -4.13 2.77 -9.53
CA PHE A 246 -3.58 1.60 -8.84
C PHE A 246 -4.18 1.41 -7.44
N ALA A 247 -4.83 2.44 -6.88
CA ALA A 247 -5.53 2.31 -5.61
C ALA A 247 -6.91 2.98 -5.62
N GLU A 248 -7.86 2.34 -4.96
CA GLU A 248 -9.17 2.86 -4.61
C GLU A 248 -9.15 3.32 -3.15
N LEU A 249 -9.64 4.53 -2.88
CA LEU A 249 -9.76 5.08 -1.54
C LEU A 249 -11.25 5.10 -1.17
N ASN A 250 -11.68 4.12 -0.38
CA ASN A 250 -13.07 4.06 0.03
C ASN A 250 -13.39 5.19 0.99
N GLN A 251 -14.67 5.54 1.05
CA GLN A 251 -15.25 6.46 2.05
C GLN A 251 -14.78 7.93 1.97
N LEU A 252 -13.81 8.27 1.11
CA LEU A 252 -13.35 9.64 0.93
C LEU A 252 -14.22 10.44 -0.04
N THR A 253 -14.80 11.54 0.44
CA THR A 253 -15.56 12.50 -0.36
C THR A 253 -14.64 13.55 -1.01
N LEU A 254 -15.19 14.37 -1.93
CA LEU A 254 -14.45 15.51 -2.51
C LEU A 254 -13.98 16.48 -1.42
N ALA A 255 -14.77 16.63 -0.35
CA ALA A 255 -14.43 17.50 0.77
C ALA A 255 -13.24 16.95 1.57
N ASP A 256 -13.14 15.62 1.72
CA ASP A 256 -12.04 14.97 2.42
C ASP A 256 -10.74 15.10 1.61
N LEU A 257 -10.79 14.86 0.29
CA LEU A 257 -9.66 15.10 -0.62
C LEU A 257 -9.17 16.56 -0.56
N ALA A 258 -10.09 17.52 -0.39
CA ALA A 258 -9.75 18.94 -0.25
C ALA A 258 -9.02 19.30 1.07
N THR A 259 -9.01 18.39 2.05
CA THR A 259 -8.26 18.56 3.29
C THR A 259 -6.86 17.96 3.26
N MET A 260 -6.56 17.12 2.25
CA MET A 260 -5.24 16.51 2.10
C MET A 260 -4.17 17.58 1.87
N THR A 261 -2.96 17.27 2.29
CA THR A 261 -1.78 18.13 2.13
C THR A 261 -0.56 17.29 1.74
N ALA A 262 0.58 17.95 1.52
CA ALA A 262 1.85 17.28 1.26
C ALA A 262 2.24 16.26 2.35
N SER A 263 1.78 16.40 3.59
CA SER A 263 2.11 15.43 4.65
C SER A 263 1.46 14.06 4.46
N ASN A 264 0.40 13.97 3.65
CA ASN A 264 -0.28 12.71 3.36
C ASN A 264 0.46 11.88 2.30
N PHE A 265 1.59 12.36 1.77
CA PHE A 265 2.29 11.68 0.69
C PHE A 265 3.80 11.71 0.93
N ALA A 266 4.44 10.56 0.73
CA ALA A 266 5.88 10.40 0.80
C ALA A 266 6.37 9.51 -0.36
N PHE A 267 7.62 9.72 -0.78
CA PHE A 267 8.33 8.80 -1.65
C PHE A 267 9.51 8.20 -0.88
N ILE A 268 9.75 6.90 -1.06
CA ILE A 268 10.87 6.16 -0.43
C ILE A 268 11.78 5.53 -1.48
#